data_AF-A0A3B1BR90-F1
#
_entry.id   AF-A0A3B1BR90-F1
#
_cell.length_a   1.000
_cell.length_b   1.000
_cell.length_c   1.000
_cell.angle_alpha   90.00
_cell.angle_beta   90.00
_cell.angle_gamma   90.00
#
_symmetry.space_group_name_H-M   'P 1'
#
loop_
_entity.id
_entity.type
_entity.pdbx_description
1 polymer ?
#
loop_
_entity_poly.entity_id
_entity_poly.type
_entity_poly.pdbx_seq_one_letter_code
_entity_poly.pdbx_strand_id
1 'polypeptide(L)'
;MSEARIIWFYLQMIFRPDNALLGLYHDDFIISRSLLAPLTTLFAILGIIGLITLAFWQRKNAPIMAFGILFFLVGHSLESSIIPLELIFEHRNYLPSAGLFIALIYYLVVAPTRRRLRYCTIASAILFIVICASNTAFRAQDWANPTTMIMAEVKHHPNSPRANFAAANVLAGTILNTVDSKEKETLYPLARHFFTQSVNLNREAAFGLLGLIILDLHMDKPVEQRLLDDLKYRLEHVRYSAYNFGTGVLYHLIRIHLSGEQKLPPKELLSITNAALRNQTLDKYTQAGINAGLRSYHLMVLNDPKLALKHGYEAIKARPQNVQYRISLIRILLNMGEINQARQQLHLTREADRNQLYTQQTQALEREIERVLQAE
;
A
#
# COMPACT_ATOMS: atom_id res chain seq x y z
N MET A 1 -23.41 1.09 -6.43
CA MET A 1 -23.90 -0.04 -7.27
C MET A 1 -23.07 -1.30 -7.04
N SER A 2 -21.73 -1.23 -7.08
CA SER A 2 -20.86 -2.38 -6.74
C SER A 2 -21.18 -2.99 -5.37
N GLU A 3 -21.53 -2.15 -4.39
CA GLU A 3 -21.98 -2.56 -3.05
C GLU A 3 -23.03 -3.67 -3.06
N ALA A 4 -23.98 -3.66 -4.00
CA ALA A 4 -24.97 -4.72 -4.09
C ALA A 4 -24.33 -6.09 -4.32
N ARG A 5 -23.34 -6.19 -5.23
CA ARG A 5 -22.59 -7.43 -5.47
C ARG A 5 -21.67 -7.78 -4.31
N ILE A 6 -21.15 -6.78 -3.61
CA ILE A 6 -20.29 -6.97 -2.43
C ILE A 6 -21.08 -7.59 -1.28
N ILE A 7 -22.34 -7.22 -1.07
CA ILE A 7 -23.22 -7.87 -0.08
C ILE A 7 -23.34 -9.39 -0.35
N TRP A 8 -23.46 -9.79 -1.62
CA TRP A 8 -23.46 -11.21 -1.99
C TRP A 8 -22.10 -11.88 -1.80
N PHE A 9 -21.01 -11.15 -2.07
CA PHE A 9 -19.66 -11.63 -1.78
C PHE A 9 -19.47 -11.86 -0.26
N TYR A 10 -19.98 -10.96 0.58
CA TYR A 10 -20.00 -11.13 2.03
C TYR A 10 -20.83 -12.33 2.49
N LEU A 11 -21.99 -12.58 1.87
CA LEU A 11 -22.77 -13.80 2.11
C LEU A 11 -21.99 -15.06 1.73
N GLN A 12 -21.27 -15.02 0.60
CA GLN A 12 -20.40 -16.13 0.20
C GLN A 12 -19.30 -16.39 1.23
N MET A 13 -18.62 -15.35 1.72
CA MET A 13 -17.60 -15.51 2.76
C MET A 13 -18.14 -16.10 4.08
N ILE A 14 -19.40 -15.85 4.42
CA ILE A 14 -20.04 -16.41 5.63
C ILE A 14 -20.36 -17.90 5.46
N PHE A 15 -21.01 -18.27 4.35
CA PHE A 15 -21.59 -19.61 4.19
C PHE A 15 -20.68 -20.58 3.43
N ARG A 16 -19.67 -20.08 2.71
CA ARG A 16 -18.66 -20.86 2.02
C ARG A 16 -17.30 -20.58 2.69
N PRO A 17 -16.90 -21.42 3.66
CA PRO A 17 -15.59 -21.30 4.31
C PRO A 17 -14.50 -21.73 3.32
N ASP A 18 -14.02 -20.77 2.54
CA ASP A 18 -13.02 -20.93 1.50
C ASP A 18 -11.95 -19.84 1.69
N ASN A 19 -10.74 -20.27 2.06
CA ASN A 19 -9.62 -19.37 2.28
C ASN A 19 -9.27 -18.54 1.03
N ALA A 20 -9.62 -18.98 -0.18
CA ALA A 20 -9.37 -18.24 -1.41
C ALA A 20 -10.25 -17.00 -1.58
N LEU A 21 -11.37 -16.91 -0.85
CA LEU A 21 -12.22 -15.72 -0.84
C LEU A 21 -11.75 -14.69 0.18
N LEU A 22 -10.86 -15.10 1.10
CA LEU A 22 -10.38 -14.30 2.19
C LEU A 22 -8.97 -13.79 1.87
N GLY A 23 -8.84 -12.50 1.62
CA GLY A 23 -7.59 -11.83 1.23
C GLY A 23 -7.41 -10.45 1.86
N LEU A 24 -6.16 -10.01 1.89
CA LEU A 24 -5.80 -8.62 2.21
C LEU A 24 -6.16 -7.66 1.08
N TYR A 25 -6.08 -8.11 -0.17
CA TYR A 25 -6.31 -7.28 -1.35
C TYR A 25 -7.50 -7.79 -2.15
N HIS A 26 -8.53 -6.96 -2.25
CA HIS A 26 -9.74 -7.21 -3.05
C HIS A 26 -9.87 -6.22 -4.22
N ASP A 27 -8.74 -5.66 -4.67
CA ASP A 27 -8.65 -4.71 -5.78
C ASP A 27 -8.79 -5.38 -7.16
N ASP A 28 -8.87 -6.71 -7.19
CA ASP A 28 -9.26 -7.52 -8.34
C ASP A 28 -10.80 -7.65 -8.49
N PHE A 29 -11.58 -7.11 -7.55
CA PHE A 29 -13.03 -7.11 -7.64
C PHE A 29 -13.54 -6.19 -8.76
N ILE A 30 -14.36 -6.74 -9.66
CA ILE A 30 -14.88 -6.02 -10.81
C ILE A 30 -15.87 -4.93 -10.37
N ILE A 31 -15.47 -3.67 -10.53
CA ILE A 31 -16.29 -2.49 -10.25
C ILE A 31 -17.46 -2.41 -11.26
N SER A 32 -18.66 -2.20 -10.72
CA SER A 32 -19.88 -2.05 -11.53
C SER A 32 -19.97 -0.64 -12.08
N ARG A 33 -19.91 -0.49 -13.40
CA ARG A 33 -19.97 0.81 -14.10
C ARG A 33 -21.39 1.22 -14.48
N SER A 34 -22.29 0.25 -14.57
CA SER A 34 -23.73 0.46 -14.77
C SER A 34 -24.54 -0.68 -14.15
N LEU A 35 -25.86 -0.62 -14.25
CA LEU A 35 -26.75 -1.72 -13.80
C LEU A 35 -26.56 -3.02 -14.61
N LEU A 36 -26.10 -2.91 -15.86
CA LEU A 36 -25.92 -4.05 -16.78
C LEU A 36 -24.45 -4.38 -17.06
N ALA A 37 -23.51 -3.56 -16.56
CA ALA A 37 -22.07 -3.76 -16.73
C ALA A 37 -21.40 -3.87 -15.35
N PRO A 38 -21.30 -5.09 -14.78
CA PRO A 38 -21.79 -6.38 -15.30
C PRO A 38 -23.28 -6.66 -15.01
N LEU A 39 -23.89 -7.61 -15.75
CA LEU A 39 -25.29 -8.04 -15.57
C LEU A 39 -25.57 -8.58 -14.16
N THR A 40 -24.54 -9.12 -13.51
CA THR A 40 -24.61 -9.59 -12.12
C THR A 40 -24.98 -8.47 -11.15
N THR A 41 -24.80 -7.20 -11.50
CA THR A 41 -25.23 -6.05 -10.69
C THR A 41 -26.74 -5.97 -10.60
N LEU A 42 -27.46 -6.14 -11.71
CA LEU A 42 -28.92 -6.17 -11.72
C LEU A 42 -29.45 -7.32 -10.86
N PHE A 43 -28.92 -8.53 -11.06
CA PHE A 43 -29.33 -9.70 -10.25
C PHE A 43 -29.00 -9.52 -8.77
N ALA A 44 -27.86 -8.91 -8.44
CA ALA A 44 -27.50 -8.62 -7.06
C ALA A 44 -28.50 -7.67 -6.39
N ILE A 45 -28.91 -6.61 -7.10
CA ILE A 45 -29.91 -5.65 -6.60
C ILE A 45 -31.27 -6.33 -6.44
N LEU A 46 -31.74 -7.05 -7.46
CA LEU A 46 -33.01 -7.79 -7.40
C LEU A 46 -33.01 -8.82 -6.27
N GLY A 47 -31.88 -9.50 -6.06
CA GLY A 47 -31.72 -10.44 -4.96
C GLY A 47 -31.84 -9.75 -3.59
N ILE A 48 -31.24 -8.57 -3.40
CA ILE A 48 -31.36 -7.82 -2.15
C ILE A 48 -32.81 -7.39 -1.92
N ILE A 49 -33.50 -6.89 -2.95
CA ILE A 49 -34.93 -6.57 -2.89
C ILE A 49 -35.74 -7.82 -2.51
N GLY A 50 -35.38 -8.97 -3.08
CA GLY A 50 -35.96 -10.27 -2.74
C GLY A 50 -35.75 -10.65 -1.27
N LEU A 51 -34.53 -10.49 -0.73
CA LEU A 51 -34.22 -10.75 0.67
C LEU A 51 -35.01 -9.84 1.62
N ILE A 52 -35.11 -8.55 1.30
CA ILE A 52 -35.90 -7.58 2.05
C ILE A 52 -37.38 -8.00 2.06
N THR A 53 -37.93 -8.29 0.88
CA THR A 53 -39.33 -8.71 0.72
C THR A 53 -39.61 -9.99 1.49
N LEU A 54 -38.71 -10.98 1.39
CA LEU A 54 -38.79 -12.25 2.12
C LEU A 54 -38.78 -12.01 3.64
N ALA A 55 -37.87 -11.17 4.14
CA ALA A 55 -37.79 -10.86 5.57
C ALA A 55 -39.08 -10.21 6.09
N PHE A 56 -39.63 -9.24 5.36
CA PHE A 56 -40.89 -8.58 5.76
C PHE A 56 -42.10 -9.51 5.66
N TRP A 57 -42.18 -10.34 4.61
CA TRP A 57 -43.26 -11.31 4.44
C TRP A 57 -43.24 -12.35 5.55
N GLN A 58 -42.05 -12.84 5.91
CA GLN A 58 -41.87 -13.89 6.90
C GLN A 58 -41.74 -13.40 8.34
N ARG A 59 -41.86 -12.09 8.60
CA ARG A 59 -41.71 -11.53 9.95
C ARG A 59 -42.64 -12.12 11.01
N LYS A 60 -43.82 -12.59 10.62
CA LYS A 60 -44.80 -13.21 11.55
C LYS A 60 -44.60 -14.71 11.72
N ASN A 61 -44.20 -15.41 10.65
CA ASN A 61 -44.08 -16.87 10.64
C ASN A 61 -42.67 -17.36 11.03
N ALA A 62 -41.65 -16.58 10.70
CA ALA A 62 -40.23 -16.86 10.92
C ALA A 62 -39.50 -15.58 11.37
N PRO A 63 -39.86 -15.02 12.54
CA PRO A 63 -39.32 -13.74 13.02
C PRO A 63 -37.80 -13.75 13.18
N ILE A 64 -37.22 -14.90 13.55
CA ILE A 64 -35.78 -15.06 13.72
C ILE A 64 -35.03 -15.00 12.37
N MET A 65 -35.60 -15.58 11.30
CA MET A 65 -35.06 -15.42 9.94
C MET A 65 -35.13 -13.98 9.48
N ALA A 66 -36.28 -13.32 9.69
CA ALA A 66 -36.48 -11.93 9.33
C ALA A 66 -35.48 -11.01 10.06
N PHE A 67 -35.29 -11.24 11.37
CA PHE A 67 -34.29 -10.54 12.16
C PHE A 67 -32.88 -10.72 11.58
N GLY A 68 -32.44 -11.96 11.30
CA GLY A 68 -31.09 -12.20 10.80
C GLY A 68 -30.82 -11.51 9.45
N ILE A 69 -31.77 -11.59 8.52
CA ILE A 69 -31.65 -10.93 7.21
C ILE A 69 -31.61 -9.40 7.36
N LEU A 70 -32.55 -8.82 8.13
CA LEU A 70 -32.62 -7.38 8.31
C LEU A 70 -31.41 -6.83 9.08
N PHE A 71 -30.96 -7.53 10.11
CA PHE A 71 -29.76 -7.16 10.87
C PHE A 71 -28.52 -7.11 9.98
N PHE A 72 -28.35 -8.12 9.11
CA PHE A 72 -27.26 -8.17 8.15
C PHE A 72 -27.29 -7.02 7.14
N LEU A 73 -28.47 -6.72 6.57
CA LEU A 73 -28.61 -5.64 5.60
C LEU A 73 -28.46 -4.26 6.23
N VAL A 74 -29.03 -4.04 7.43
CA VAL A 74 -28.89 -2.79 8.17
C VAL A 74 -27.44 -2.57 8.61
N GLY A 75 -26.76 -3.61 9.10
CA GLY A 75 -25.35 -3.52 9.48
C GLY A 75 -24.47 -3.03 8.32
N HIS A 76 -24.63 -3.59 7.12
CA HIS A 76 -23.90 -3.13 5.93
C HIS A 76 -24.32 -1.73 5.45
N SER A 77 -25.54 -1.29 5.76
CA SER A 77 -25.97 0.08 5.42
C SER A 77 -25.28 1.15 6.28
N LEU A 78 -24.94 0.82 7.53
CA LEU A 78 -24.29 1.74 8.48
C LEU A 78 -22.79 1.93 8.19
N GLU A 79 -22.14 0.90 7.65
CA GLU A 79 -20.71 0.93 7.36
C GLU A 79 -20.34 1.56 6.02
N SER A 80 -21.34 1.97 5.24
CA SER A 80 -21.17 2.79 4.03
C SER A 80 -20.76 4.23 4.41
N SER A 81 -19.59 4.35 5.05
CA SER A 81 -19.00 5.62 5.47
C SER A 81 -18.52 6.45 4.27
N ILE A 82 -18.49 7.77 4.46
CA ILE A 82 -18.20 8.79 3.44
C ILE A 82 -16.72 8.79 3.00
N ILE A 83 -15.84 8.09 3.73
CA ILE A 83 -14.40 8.01 3.44
C ILE A 83 -14.05 6.60 2.95
N PRO A 84 -14.11 6.33 1.64
CA PRO A 84 -13.80 5.02 1.09
C PRO A 84 -12.28 4.83 1.06
N LEU A 85 -11.74 4.07 2.02
CA LEU A 85 -10.35 3.61 1.97
C LEU A 85 -10.20 2.37 1.07
N GLU A 86 -11.09 1.38 1.23
CA GLU A 86 -11.15 0.15 0.42
C GLU A 86 -12.61 -0.18 0.08
N LEU A 87 -12.82 -0.73 -1.12
CA LEU A 87 -14.14 -1.11 -1.61
C LEU A 87 -14.71 -2.32 -0.85
N ILE A 88 -13.86 -3.33 -0.64
CA ILE A 88 -14.17 -4.53 0.14
C ILE A 88 -13.19 -4.58 1.30
N PHE A 89 -13.72 -4.85 2.50
CA PHE A 89 -12.90 -4.99 3.69
C PHE A 89 -13.55 -6.03 4.62
N GLU A 90 -12.88 -7.15 4.85
CA GLU A 90 -13.47 -8.31 5.55
C GLU A 90 -14.07 -7.97 6.91
N HIS A 91 -13.42 -7.07 7.66
CA HIS A 91 -13.86 -6.63 8.99
C HIS A 91 -15.26 -6.01 8.98
N ARG A 92 -15.70 -5.48 7.83
CA ARG A 92 -17.06 -4.95 7.65
C ARG A 92 -18.13 -6.03 7.77
N ASN A 93 -17.77 -7.28 7.49
CA ASN A 93 -18.72 -8.37 7.53
C ASN A 93 -18.92 -8.93 8.96
N TYR A 94 -18.05 -8.59 9.91
CA TYR A 94 -18.03 -9.25 11.23
C TYR A 94 -19.30 -8.97 12.02
N LEU A 95 -19.66 -7.70 12.22
CA LEU A 95 -20.87 -7.34 12.94
C LEU A 95 -22.15 -7.76 12.19
N PRO A 96 -22.34 -7.45 10.90
CA PRO A 96 -23.54 -7.86 10.18
C PRO A 96 -23.76 -9.38 10.14
N SER A 97 -22.69 -10.18 10.05
CA SER A 97 -22.79 -11.65 10.02
C SER A 97 -23.45 -12.25 11.27
N ALA A 98 -23.36 -11.58 12.42
CA ALA A 98 -23.93 -12.06 13.69
C ALA A 98 -25.44 -12.32 13.58
N GLY A 99 -26.18 -11.46 12.86
CA GLY A 99 -27.61 -11.65 12.64
C GLY A 99 -27.92 -12.95 11.88
N LEU A 100 -27.13 -13.26 10.84
CA LEU A 100 -27.29 -14.48 10.07
C LEU A 100 -26.90 -15.73 10.86
N PHE A 101 -25.85 -15.66 11.68
CA PHE A 101 -25.47 -16.77 12.56
C PHE A 101 -26.52 -17.04 13.63
N ILE A 102 -27.13 -16.00 14.23
CA ILE A 102 -28.25 -16.17 15.17
C ILE A 102 -29.40 -16.92 14.48
N ALA A 103 -29.78 -16.50 13.27
CA ALA A 103 -30.82 -17.17 12.52
C ALA A 103 -30.45 -18.62 12.19
N LEU A 104 -29.24 -18.85 11.68
CA LEU A 104 -28.74 -20.17 11.33
C LEU A 104 -28.75 -21.12 12.53
N ILE A 105 -28.20 -20.70 13.66
CA ILE A 105 -28.12 -21.51 14.89
C ILE A 105 -29.52 -21.86 15.39
N TYR A 106 -30.45 -20.89 15.39
CA TYR A 106 -31.84 -21.13 15.78
C TYR A 106 -32.47 -22.25 14.94
N TYR A 107 -32.33 -22.20 13.62
CA TYR A 107 -32.93 -23.21 12.73
C TYR A 107 -32.20 -24.56 12.73
N LEU A 108 -30.92 -24.60 13.10
CA LEU A 108 -30.18 -25.85 13.23
C LEU A 108 -30.43 -26.55 14.58
N VAL A 109 -30.61 -25.79 15.67
CA VAL A 109 -30.60 -26.35 17.03
C VAL A 109 -31.99 -26.30 17.70
N VAL A 110 -32.74 -25.22 17.53
CA VAL A 110 -33.96 -24.94 18.31
C VAL A 110 -35.25 -25.26 17.54
N ALA A 111 -35.35 -24.84 16.29
CA ALA A 111 -36.55 -25.01 15.47
C ALA A 111 -36.94 -26.49 15.14
N PRO A 112 -36.00 -27.44 14.97
CA PRO A 112 -36.35 -28.81 14.60
C PRO A 112 -37.10 -29.57 15.71
N THR A 113 -38.40 -29.80 15.51
CA THR A 113 -39.26 -30.50 16.48
C THR A 113 -39.22 -32.03 16.37
N ARG A 114 -38.92 -32.56 15.18
CA ARG A 114 -38.82 -34.02 14.95
C ARG A 114 -37.43 -34.53 15.27
N ARG A 115 -37.34 -35.61 16.06
CA ARG A 115 -36.07 -36.22 16.51
C ARG A 115 -35.08 -36.52 15.37
N ARG A 116 -35.56 -37.11 14.26
CA ARG A 116 -34.71 -37.40 13.09
C ARG A 116 -34.14 -36.14 12.45
N LEU A 117 -34.97 -35.11 12.27
CA LEU A 117 -34.52 -33.82 11.69
C LEU A 117 -33.50 -33.14 12.60
N ARG A 118 -33.71 -33.18 13.92
CA ARG A 118 -32.78 -32.62 14.90
C ARG A 118 -31.40 -33.28 14.84
N TYR A 119 -31.31 -34.60 14.68
CA TYR A 119 -30.02 -35.27 14.53
C TYR A 119 -29.33 -34.88 13.21
N CYS A 120 -30.09 -34.79 12.11
CA CYS A 120 -29.53 -34.34 10.84
C CYS A 120 -29.00 -32.90 10.93
N THR A 121 -29.74 -31.97 11.52
CA THR A 121 -29.31 -30.56 11.63
C THR A 121 -28.12 -30.39 12.56
N ILE A 122 -28.06 -31.13 13.67
CA ILE A 122 -26.87 -31.16 14.55
C ILE A 122 -25.66 -31.72 13.81
N ALA A 123 -25.81 -32.83 13.08
CA ALA A 123 -24.72 -33.41 12.30
C ALA A 123 -24.21 -32.42 11.23
N SER A 124 -25.12 -31.72 10.54
CA SER A 124 -24.75 -30.67 9.59
C SER A 124 -24.03 -29.49 10.27
N ALA A 125 -24.47 -29.08 11.46
CA ALA A 125 -23.82 -28.02 12.23
C ALA A 125 -22.40 -28.41 12.64
N ILE A 126 -22.22 -29.64 13.15
CA ILE A 126 -20.91 -30.19 13.52
C ILE A 126 -20.00 -30.24 12.29
N LEU A 127 -20.51 -30.74 11.17
CA LEU A 127 -19.74 -30.78 9.91
C LEU A 127 -19.30 -29.39 9.48
N PHE A 128 -20.19 -28.39 9.53
CA PHE A 128 -19.85 -27.01 9.20
C PHE A 128 -18.76 -26.46 10.12
N ILE A 129 -18.86 -26.69 11.44
CA ILE A 129 -17.85 -26.29 12.42
C ILE A 129 -16.50 -26.94 12.12
N VAL A 130 -16.47 -28.24 11.80
CA VAL A 130 -15.24 -28.95 11.44
C VAL A 130 -14.60 -28.33 10.20
N ILE A 131 -15.39 -28.03 9.15
CA ILE A 131 -14.88 -27.37 7.94
C ILE A 131 -14.31 -25.99 8.25
N CYS A 132 -14.99 -25.19 9.08
CA CYS A 132 -14.50 -23.87 9.49
C CYS A 132 -13.22 -23.98 10.33
N ALA A 133 -13.15 -24.94 11.25
CA ALA A 133 -11.98 -25.18 12.09
C ALA A 133 -10.77 -25.61 11.24
N SER A 134 -10.98 -26.49 10.25
CA SER A 134 -9.93 -26.89 9.30
C SER A 134 -9.43 -25.71 8.47
N ASN A 135 -10.33 -24.90 7.89
CA ASN A 135 -9.93 -23.70 7.14
C ASN A 135 -9.16 -22.70 8.02
N THR A 136 -9.61 -22.51 9.25
CA THR A 136 -8.94 -21.65 10.23
C THR A 136 -7.54 -22.17 10.55
N ALA A 137 -7.36 -23.49 10.69
CA ALA A 137 -6.06 -24.10 10.92
C ALA A 137 -5.10 -23.91 9.73
N PHE A 138 -5.57 -24.09 8.49
CA PHE A 138 -4.77 -23.81 7.29
C PHE A 138 -4.39 -22.34 7.19
N ARG A 139 -5.35 -21.43 7.42
CA ARG A 139 -5.09 -20.00 7.40
C ARG A 139 -4.10 -19.58 8.49
N ALA A 140 -4.18 -20.17 9.69
CA ALA A 140 -3.21 -19.92 10.75
C ALA A 140 -1.78 -20.33 10.36
N GLN A 141 -1.61 -21.38 9.54
CA GLN A 141 -0.31 -21.76 9.00
C GLN A 141 0.19 -20.73 7.97
N ASP A 142 -0.67 -20.26 7.08
CA ASP A 142 -0.29 -19.24 6.09
C ASP A 142 0.17 -17.94 6.78
N TRP A 143 -0.54 -17.52 7.84
CA TRP A 143 -0.23 -16.33 8.63
C TRP A 143 0.98 -16.47 9.56
N ALA A 144 1.49 -17.68 9.77
CA ALA A 144 2.64 -17.91 10.65
C ALA A 144 3.94 -17.32 10.09
N ASN A 145 4.05 -17.16 8.76
CA ASN A 145 5.21 -16.57 8.11
C ASN A 145 4.76 -15.49 7.09
N PRO A 146 5.33 -14.27 7.14
CA PRO A 146 4.96 -13.20 6.21
C PRO A 146 5.11 -13.57 4.73
N THR A 147 6.12 -14.38 4.38
CA THR A 147 6.35 -14.84 3.01
C THR A 147 5.28 -15.82 2.57
N THR A 148 4.92 -16.81 3.40
CA THR A 148 3.86 -17.77 3.05
C THR A 148 2.51 -17.08 2.91
N MET A 149 2.20 -16.15 3.81
CA MET A 149 0.99 -15.34 3.76
C MET A 149 0.88 -14.59 2.44
N ILE A 150 1.94 -13.88 2.03
CA ILE A 150 1.93 -13.09 0.78
C ILE A 150 1.87 -13.99 -0.45
N MET A 151 2.54 -15.14 -0.43
CA MET A 151 2.47 -16.10 -1.53
C MET A 151 1.10 -16.78 -1.65
N ALA A 152 0.42 -17.04 -0.52
CA ALA A 152 -0.96 -17.49 -0.51
C ALA A 152 -1.90 -16.40 -1.08
N GLU A 153 -1.68 -15.13 -0.69
CA GLU A 153 -2.47 -13.99 -1.16
C GLU A 153 -2.44 -13.85 -2.68
N VAL A 154 -1.26 -13.84 -3.31
CA VAL A 154 -1.15 -13.73 -4.78
C VAL A 154 -1.69 -14.97 -5.50
N LYS A 155 -1.63 -16.15 -4.86
CA LYS A 155 -2.24 -17.36 -5.41
C LYS A 155 -3.77 -17.27 -5.43
N HIS A 156 -4.37 -16.67 -4.41
CA HIS A 156 -5.82 -16.50 -4.31
C HIS A 156 -6.33 -15.31 -5.13
N HIS A 157 -5.55 -14.23 -5.18
CA HIS A 157 -5.86 -12.99 -5.91
C HIS A 157 -4.79 -12.68 -6.99
N PRO A 158 -4.65 -13.52 -8.03
CA PRO A 158 -3.60 -13.34 -9.05
C PRO A 158 -3.80 -12.09 -9.91
N ASN A 159 -5.01 -11.53 -9.94
CA ASN A 159 -5.34 -10.30 -10.67
C ASN A 159 -5.22 -9.03 -9.81
N SER A 160 -4.79 -9.16 -8.54
CA SER A 160 -4.54 -8.01 -7.68
C SER A 160 -3.17 -7.40 -8.00
N PRO A 161 -3.07 -6.14 -8.47
CA PRO A 161 -1.78 -5.49 -8.68
C PRO A 161 -0.97 -5.38 -7.38
N ARG A 162 -1.63 -5.23 -6.23
CA ARG A 162 -1.00 -5.13 -4.91
C ARG A 162 -0.50 -6.48 -4.39
N ALA A 163 -1.27 -7.57 -4.56
CA ALA A 163 -0.81 -8.91 -4.21
C ALA A 163 0.43 -9.30 -5.00
N ASN A 164 0.42 -9.03 -6.32
CA ASN A 164 1.57 -9.25 -7.20
C ASN A 164 2.79 -8.40 -6.76
N PHE A 165 2.59 -7.11 -6.45
CA PHE A 165 3.68 -6.28 -5.93
C PHE A 165 4.24 -6.77 -4.60
N ALA A 166 3.38 -7.19 -3.68
CA ALA A 166 3.81 -7.72 -2.38
C ALA A 166 4.64 -9.01 -2.56
N ALA A 167 4.17 -9.94 -3.40
CA ALA A 167 4.90 -11.17 -3.73
C ALA A 167 6.27 -10.87 -4.34
N ALA A 168 6.31 -9.93 -5.30
CA ALA A 168 7.56 -9.51 -5.93
C ALA A 168 8.55 -8.89 -4.92
N ASN A 169 8.08 -8.04 -3.99
CA ASN A 169 8.93 -7.44 -2.96
C ASN A 169 9.49 -8.45 -1.97
N VAL A 170 8.70 -9.46 -1.58
CA VAL A 170 9.20 -10.52 -0.69
C VAL A 170 10.32 -11.29 -1.37
N LEU A 171 10.12 -11.69 -2.62
CA LEU A 171 11.14 -12.40 -3.40
C LEU A 171 12.38 -11.53 -3.65
N ALA A 172 12.19 -10.25 -4.02
CA ALA A 172 13.28 -9.31 -4.18
C ALA A 172 14.04 -9.10 -2.86
N GLY A 173 13.34 -9.01 -1.73
CA GLY A 173 13.94 -8.95 -0.40
C GLY A 173 14.79 -10.17 -0.09
N THR A 174 14.34 -11.38 -0.46
CA THR A 174 15.15 -12.61 -0.33
C THR A 174 16.39 -12.56 -1.22
N ILE A 175 16.26 -12.13 -2.47
CA ILE A 175 17.38 -11.96 -3.41
C ILE A 175 18.43 -10.99 -2.86
N LEU A 176 17.99 -9.88 -2.28
CA LEU A 176 18.88 -8.86 -1.70
C LEU A 176 19.65 -9.37 -0.47
N ASN A 177 19.07 -10.30 0.30
CA ASN A 177 19.63 -10.77 1.56
C ASN A 177 20.41 -12.09 1.43
N THR A 178 20.17 -12.89 0.39
CA THR A 178 20.90 -14.15 0.19
C THR A 178 22.29 -13.92 -0.38
N VAL A 179 23.25 -14.75 0.03
CA VAL A 179 24.62 -14.77 -0.51
C VAL A 179 24.72 -15.76 -1.68
N ASP A 180 23.84 -16.76 -1.75
CA ASP A 180 23.90 -17.80 -2.78
C ASP A 180 23.44 -17.27 -4.14
N SER A 181 24.40 -17.18 -5.07
CA SER A 181 24.14 -16.72 -6.44
C SER A 181 23.16 -17.62 -7.20
N LYS A 182 23.11 -18.92 -6.88
CA LYS A 182 22.21 -19.87 -7.55
C LYS A 182 20.76 -19.67 -7.12
N GLU A 183 20.56 -19.36 -5.84
CA GLU A 183 19.25 -18.98 -5.30
C GLU A 183 18.76 -17.67 -5.95
N LYS A 184 19.63 -16.66 -6.07
CA LYS A 184 19.30 -15.39 -6.75
C LYS A 184 18.81 -15.60 -8.18
N GLU A 185 19.56 -16.37 -8.99
CA GLU A 185 19.18 -16.65 -10.38
C GLU A 185 17.89 -17.48 -10.49
N THR A 186 17.55 -18.27 -9.46
CA THR A 186 16.28 -19.01 -9.42
C THR A 186 15.09 -18.11 -9.07
N LEU A 187 15.26 -17.20 -8.12
CA LEU A 187 14.20 -16.32 -7.63
C LEU A 187 13.96 -15.10 -8.54
N TYR A 188 15.00 -14.61 -9.22
CA TYR A 188 14.94 -13.44 -10.11
C TYR A 188 13.80 -13.49 -11.14
N PRO A 189 13.65 -14.55 -11.97
CA PRO A 189 12.58 -14.58 -12.98
C PRO A 189 11.19 -14.56 -12.34
N LEU A 190 11.04 -15.15 -11.14
CA LEU A 190 9.78 -15.18 -10.41
C LEU A 190 9.44 -13.78 -9.84
N ALA A 191 10.40 -13.12 -9.20
CA ALA A 191 10.23 -11.75 -8.71
C ALA A 191 9.88 -10.78 -9.85
N ARG A 192 10.59 -10.90 -10.98
CA ARG A 192 10.34 -10.09 -12.17
C ARG A 192 8.97 -10.37 -12.78
N HIS A 193 8.53 -11.63 -12.81
CA HIS A 193 7.19 -11.99 -13.27
C HIS A 193 6.11 -11.26 -12.46
N PHE A 194 6.17 -11.32 -11.13
CA PHE A 194 5.17 -10.69 -10.27
C PHE A 194 5.19 -9.16 -10.36
N PHE A 195 6.36 -8.52 -10.44
CA PHE A 195 6.40 -7.08 -10.70
C PHE A 195 5.78 -6.73 -12.07
N THR A 196 6.05 -7.53 -13.11
CA THR A 196 5.48 -7.33 -14.44
C THR A 196 3.95 -7.46 -14.41
N GLN A 197 3.40 -8.46 -13.71
CA GLN A 197 1.96 -8.60 -13.51
C GLN A 197 1.37 -7.38 -12.80
N SER A 198 2.02 -6.91 -11.74
CA SER A 198 1.60 -5.71 -11.02
C SER A 198 1.50 -4.48 -11.94
N VAL A 199 2.51 -4.26 -12.79
CA VAL A 199 2.54 -3.16 -13.78
C VAL A 199 1.45 -3.29 -14.85
N ASN A 200 1.17 -4.52 -15.30
CA ASN A 200 0.16 -4.78 -16.32
C ASN A 200 -1.27 -4.59 -15.79
N LEU A 201 -1.51 -5.00 -14.54
CA LEU A 201 -2.81 -4.93 -13.86
C LEU A 201 -3.13 -3.50 -13.40
N ASN A 202 -2.13 -2.70 -13.02
CA ASN A 202 -2.30 -1.29 -12.71
C ASN A 202 -1.38 -0.40 -13.57
N ARG A 203 -1.98 0.22 -14.59
CA ARG A 203 -1.29 1.11 -15.54
C ARG A 203 -0.99 2.51 -15.02
N GLU A 204 -1.52 2.88 -13.85
CA GLU A 204 -1.28 4.19 -13.24
C GLU A 204 -0.16 4.12 -12.19
N ALA A 205 -0.08 3.02 -11.46
CA ALA A 205 0.90 2.83 -10.41
C ALA A 205 2.35 2.78 -10.91
N ALA A 206 3.27 3.40 -10.19
CA ALA A 206 4.70 3.38 -10.50
C ALA A 206 5.52 2.40 -9.66
N PHE A 207 4.96 1.87 -8.57
CA PHE A 207 5.71 1.02 -7.63
C PHE A 207 6.21 -0.28 -8.27
N GLY A 208 5.42 -0.90 -9.16
CA GLY A 208 5.85 -2.11 -9.88
C GLY A 208 7.01 -1.84 -10.84
N LEU A 209 6.98 -0.69 -11.55
CA LEU A 209 8.07 -0.27 -12.44
C LEU A 209 9.36 0.01 -11.66
N LEU A 210 9.24 0.71 -10.53
CA LEU A 210 10.37 0.98 -9.66
C LEU A 210 10.97 -0.33 -9.11
N GLY A 211 10.12 -1.29 -8.72
CA GLY A 211 10.54 -2.62 -8.31
C GLY A 211 11.32 -3.36 -9.41
N LEU A 212 10.83 -3.35 -10.66
CA LEU A 212 11.55 -3.92 -11.81
C LEU A 212 12.93 -3.29 -12.00
N ILE A 213 12.99 -1.96 -12.04
CA ILE A 213 14.23 -1.23 -12.27
C ILE A 213 15.25 -1.54 -11.18
N ILE A 214 14.82 -1.51 -9.91
CA ILE A 214 15.70 -1.80 -8.77
C ILE A 214 16.17 -3.26 -8.80
N LEU A 215 15.27 -4.19 -9.11
CA LEU A 215 15.61 -5.62 -9.22
C LEU A 215 16.62 -5.87 -10.35
N ASP A 216 16.38 -5.30 -11.54
CA ASP A 216 17.26 -5.44 -12.71
C ASP A 216 18.64 -4.84 -12.43
N LEU A 217 18.71 -3.65 -11.81
CA LEU A 217 19.97 -3.04 -11.35
C LEU A 217 20.69 -3.93 -10.33
N HIS A 218 19.96 -4.56 -9.41
CA HIS A 218 20.56 -5.41 -8.40
C HIS A 218 21.17 -6.69 -8.95
N MET A 219 20.58 -7.21 -10.02
CA MET A 219 21.04 -8.43 -10.69
C MET A 219 22.04 -8.15 -11.81
N ASP A 220 22.57 -6.92 -11.88
CA ASP A 220 23.46 -6.42 -12.94
C ASP A 220 22.90 -6.67 -14.35
N LYS A 221 21.57 -6.65 -14.48
CA LYS A 221 20.87 -6.79 -15.76
C LYS A 221 20.64 -5.40 -16.37
N PRO A 222 20.68 -5.28 -17.70
CA PRO A 222 20.38 -4.01 -18.36
C PRO A 222 18.91 -3.63 -18.11
N VAL A 223 18.71 -2.41 -17.60
CA VAL A 223 17.36 -1.86 -17.42
C VAL A 223 16.79 -1.47 -18.79
N GLU A 224 15.63 -2.02 -19.13
CA GLU A 224 14.97 -1.71 -20.40
C GLU A 224 14.54 -0.23 -20.46
N GLN A 225 14.91 0.47 -21.54
CA GLN A 225 14.57 1.90 -21.72
C GLN A 225 13.06 2.16 -21.66
N ARG A 226 12.26 1.21 -22.16
CA ARG A 226 10.79 1.28 -22.11
C ARG A 226 10.25 1.40 -20.67
N LEU A 227 10.86 0.71 -19.71
CA LEU A 227 10.45 0.78 -18.30
C LEU A 227 10.78 2.15 -17.71
N LEU A 228 11.93 2.72 -18.05
CA LEU A 228 12.34 4.05 -17.65
C LEU A 228 11.38 5.12 -18.20
N ASP A 229 11.01 4.99 -19.48
CA ASP A 229 10.13 5.95 -20.14
C ASP A 229 8.69 5.87 -19.61
N ASP A 230 8.16 4.67 -19.37
CA ASP A 230 6.85 4.47 -18.74
C ASP A 230 6.85 5.03 -17.30
N LEU A 231 7.93 4.78 -16.54
CA LEU A 231 8.07 5.33 -15.19
C LEU A 231 8.06 6.86 -15.20
N LYS A 232 8.84 7.50 -16.07
CA LYS A 232 8.87 8.96 -16.23
C LYS A 232 7.47 9.49 -16.59
N TYR A 233 6.80 8.84 -17.55
CA TYR A 233 5.47 9.23 -17.98
C TYR A 233 4.47 9.19 -16.82
N ARG A 234 4.41 8.08 -16.06
CA ARG A 234 3.51 7.95 -14.92
C ARG A 234 3.83 8.97 -13.84
N LEU A 235 5.11 9.14 -13.47
CA LEU A 235 5.54 10.12 -12.48
C LEU A 235 5.12 11.55 -12.84
N GLU A 236 5.11 11.91 -14.12
CA GLU A 236 4.76 13.27 -14.56
C GLU A 236 3.25 13.50 -14.68
N HIS A 237 2.48 12.48 -15.08
CA HIS A 237 1.07 12.67 -15.49
C HIS A 237 0.04 12.03 -14.54
N VAL A 238 0.40 10.99 -13.79
CA VAL A 238 -0.55 10.31 -12.88
C VAL A 238 -0.62 11.04 -11.55
N ARG A 239 -1.83 11.12 -10.98
CA ARG A 239 -2.03 11.78 -9.68
C ARG A 239 -1.23 11.11 -8.57
N TYR A 240 -0.44 11.91 -7.84
CA TYR A 240 0.26 11.47 -6.64
C TYR A 240 -0.74 11.10 -5.53
N SER A 241 -0.65 9.84 -5.12
CA SER A 241 -1.44 9.26 -4.05
C SER A 241 -0.68 8.11 -3.41
N ALA A 242 -1.06 7.74 -2.18
CA ALA A 242 -0.52 6.55 -1.53
C ALA A 242 -0.80 5.28 -2.35
N TYR A 243 -1.87 5.27 -3.14
CA TYR A 243 -2.25 4.16 -4.01
C TYR A 243 -1.35 4.04 -5.24
N ASN A 244 -0.88 5.14 -5.84
CA ASN A 244 -0.14 5.09 -7.10
C ASN A 244 1.40 5.06 -6.94
N PHE A 245 1.94 5.75 -5.92
CA PHE A 245 3.39 5.98 -5.83
C PHE A 245 4.01 5.57 -4.50
N GLY A 246 3.27 5.62 -3.40
CA GLY A 246 3.82 5.46 -2.04
C GLY A 246 4.76 6.61 -1.64
N THR A 247 4.77 6.95 -0.36
CA THR A 247 5.68 7.99 0.17
C THR A 247 7.10 7.43 0.25
N GLY A 248 8.03 7.95 -0.55
CA GLY A 248 9.46 7.69 -0.40
C GLY A 248 10.07 6.66 -1.37
N VAL A 249 9.34 6.13 -2.36
CA VAL A 249 9.90 5.15 -3.30
C VAL A 249 11.00 5.77 -4.19
N LEU A 250 10.83 7.02 -4.64
CA LEU A 250 11.88 7.75 -5.35
C LEU A 250 13.10 8.04 -4.46
N TYR A 251 12.88 8.30 -3.17
CA TYR A 251 13.97 8.49 -2.23
C TYR A 251 14.81 7.21 -2.10
N HIS A 252 14.16 6.04 -2.09
CA HIS A 252 14.86 4.76 -2.08
C HIS A 252 15.73 4.56 -3.33
N LEU A 253 15.20 4.88 -4.52
CA LEU A 253 15.98 4.85 -5.77
C LEU A 253 17.21 5.76 -5.70
N ILE A 254 17.06 6.99 -5.21
CA ILE A 254 18.19 7.92 -5.03
C ILE A 254 19.21 7.33 -4.04
N ARG A 255 18.75 6.74 -2.93
CA ARG A 255 19.61 6.20 -1.88
C ARG A 255 20.51 5.06 -2.38
N ILE A 256 20.02 4.19 -3.26
CA ILE A 256 20.82 3.13 -3.90
C ILE A 256 22.02 3.75 -4.64
N HIS A 257 21.83 4.91 -5.27
CA HIS A 257 22.93 5.56 -6.00
C HIS A 257 23.95 6.25 -5.08
N LEU A 258 23.60 6.50 -3.82
CA LEU A 258 24.52 7.02 -2.80
C LEU A 258 25.45 5.92 -2.25
N SER A 259 25.02 4.66 -2.23
CA SER A 259 25.80 3.54 -1.67
C SER A 259 26.91 3.00 -2.59
N GLY A 260 27.05 3.50 -3.81
CA GLY A 260 28.22 3.20 -4.66
C GLY A 260 28.04 2.06 -5.66
N GLU A 261 27.29 1.02 -5.31
CA GLU A 261 27.03 -0.14 -6.17
C GLU A 261 25.70 0.02 -6.93
N GLN A 262 25.65 -0.45 -8.18
CA GLN A 262 24.42 -0.61 -8.98
C GLN A 262 23.64 0.69 -9.26
N LYS A 263 24.04 1.40 -10.32
CA LYS A 263 23.53 2.75 -10.64
C LYS A 263 22.97 2.85 -12.05
N LEU A 264 21.87 3.58 -12.17
CA LEU A 264 21.48 4.20 -13.44
C LEU A 264 22.51 5.27 -13.81
N PRO A 265 22.67 5.55 -15.12
CA PRO A 265 23.39 6.73 -15.58
C PRO A 265 22.83 7.99 -14.91
N PRO A 266 23.67 8.96 -14.48
CA PRO A 266 23.21 10.17 -13.82
C PRO A 266 22.10 10.91 -14.58
N LYS A 267 22.21 10.95 -15.91
CA LYS A 267 21.20 11.55 -16.79
C LYS A 267 19.82 10.91 -16.63
N GLU A 268 19.74 9.58 -16.47
CA GLU A 268 18.49 8.86 -16.31
C GLU A 268 17.87 9.09 -14.94
N LEU A 269 18.65 9.01 -13.86
CA LEU A 269 18.15 9.29 -12.50
C LEU A 269 17.61 10.73 -12.37
N LEU A 270 18.35 11.69 -12.92
CA LEU A 270 17.91 13.10 -12.95
C LEU A 270 16.65 13.27 -13.81
N SER A 271 16.54 12.57 -14.94
CA SER A 271 15.32 12.61 -15.77
C SER A 271 14.09 12.08 -15.02
N ILE A 272 14.23 10.97 -14.28
CA ILE A 272 13.13 10.36 -13.50
C ILE A 272 12.67 11.30 -12.40
N THR A 273 13.60 11.84 -11.62
CA THR A 273 13.29 12.74 -10.51
C THR A 273 12.71 14.08 -10.99
N ASN A 274 13.17 14.60 -12.12
CA ASN A 274 12.58 15.80 -12.73
C ASN A 274 11.16 15.54 -13.25
N ALA A 275 10.89 14.38 -13.84
CA ALA A 275 9.52 14.01 -14.26
C ALA A 275 8.54 14.05 -13.07
N ALA A 276 8.95 13.50 -11.92
CA ALA A 276 8.19 13.60 -10.68
C ALA A 276 7.96 15.05 -10.21
N LEU A 277 8.99 15.89 -10.24
CA LEU A 277 8.90 17.30 -9.82
C LEU A 277 8.04 18.18 -10.75
N ARG A 278 7.82 17.76 -12.01
CA ARG A 278 6.91 18.44 -12.96
C ARG A 278 5.43 18.14 -12.70
N ASN A 279 5.13 17.11 -11.91
CA ASN A 279 3.76 16.73 -11.61
C ASN A 279 3.08 17.74 -10.67
N GLN A 280 1.97 18.30 -11.12
CA GLN A 280 1.24 19.34 -10.37
C GLN A 280 0.53 18.81 -9.13
N THR A 281 0.28 17.50 -9.05
CA THR A 281 -0.40 16.87 -7.92
C THR A 281 0.56 16.43 -6.81
N LEU A 282 1.87 16.61 -7.01
CA LEU A 282 2.90 16.24 -6.05
C LEU A 282 2.72 17.02 -4.75
N ASP A 283 2.54 16.29 -3.65
CA ASP A 283 2.38 16.90 -2.34
C ASP A 283 3.71 17.48 -1.83
N LYS A 284 3.60 18.47 -0.92
CA LYS A 284 4.78 19.18 -0.38
C LYS A 284 5.72 18.30 0.42
N TYR A 285 5.22 17.22 1.03
CA TYR A 285 6.06 16.29 1.77
C TYR A 285 6.95 15.49 0.82
N THR A 286 6.36 14.91 -0.23
CA THR A 286 7.11 14.15 -1.24
C THR A 286 8.03 15.06 -2.05
N GLN A 287 7.60 16.28 -2.41
CA GLN A 287 8.44 17.28 -3.06
C GLN A 287 9.70 17.60 -2.24
N ALA A 288 9.57 17.78 -0.93
CA ALA A 288 10.71 18.05 -0.05
C ALA A 288 11.65 16.82 0.04
N GLY A 289 11.09 15.62 0.10
CA GLY A 289 11.86 14.37 0.14
C GLY A 289 12.70 14.14 -1.12
N ILE A 290 12.14 14.37 -2.30
CA ILE A 290 12.86 14.25 -3.59
C ILE A 290 14.00 15.26 -3.64
N ASN A 291 13.74 16.53 -3.30
CA ASN A 291 14.77 17.58 -3.30
C ASN A 291 15.87 17.31 -2.26
N ALA A 292 15.52 16.79 -1.09
CA ALA A 292 16.51 16.40 -0.09
C ALA A 292 17.41 15.25 -0.59
N GLY A 293 16.84 14.27 -1.30
CA GLY A 293 17.59 13.20 -1.95
C GLY A 293 18.51 13.73 -3.06
N LEU A 294 17.98 14.59 -3.95
CA LEU A 294 18.75 15.20 -5.04
C LEU A 294 19.92 16.05 -4.53
N ARG A 295 19.71 16.81 -3.44
CA ARG A 295 20.80 17.52 -2.77
C ARG A 295 21.94 16.58 -2.38
N SER A 296 21.62 15.49 -1.69
CA SER A 296 22.63 14.51 -1.29
C SER A 296 23.32 13.87 -2.50
N TYR A 297 22.56 13.59 -3.57
CA TYR A 297 23.10 13.02 -4.80
C TYR A 297 24.06 13.97 -5.52
N HIS A 298 23.69 15.24 -5.69
CA HIS A 298 24.56 16.25 -6.27
C HIS A 298 25.84 16.45 -5.46
N LEU A 299 25.74 16.47 -4.12
CA LEU A 299 26.88 16.68 -3.25
C LEU A 299 27.83 15.46 -3.25
N MET A 300 27.29 14.25 -3.08
CA MET A 300 28.10 13.05 -2.80
C MET A 300 28.50 12.28 -4.05
N VAL A 301 27.72 12.37 -5.14
CA VAL A 301 27.94 11.57 -6.35
C VAL A 301 28.39 12.42 -7.52
N LEU A 302 27.75 13.57 -7.76
CA LEU A 302 28.10 14.44 -8.89
C LEU A 302 29.13 15.51 -8.54
N ASN A 303 29.48 15.67 -7.26
CA ASN A 303 30.38 16.70 -6.75
C ASN A 303 29.99 18.12 -7.23
N ASP A 304 28.69 18.41 -7.25
CA ASP A 304 28.12 19.71 -7.63
C ASP A 304 27.44 20.38 -6.42
N PRO A 305 28.21 21.11 -5.59
CA PRO A 305 27.68 21.75 -4.39
C PRO A 305 26.70 22.89 -4.72
N LYS A 306 26.77 23.51 -5.91
CA LYS A 306 25.86 24.60 -6.31
C LYS A 306 24.45 24.08 -6.57
N LEU A 307 24.32 22.99 -7.33
CA LEU A 307 23.02 22.34 -7.53
C LEU A 307 22.52 21.66 -6.25
N ALA A 308 23.43 21.11 -5.43
CA ALA A 308 23.04 20.61 -4.11
C ALA A 308 22.40 21.71 -3.25
N LEU A 309 23.00 22.90 -3.23
CA LEU A 309 22.47 24.07 -2.52
C LEU A 309 21.06 24.45 -3.02
N LYS A 310 20.87 24.53 -4.34
CA LYS A 310 19.57 24.81 -4.96
C LYS A 310 18.48 23.83 -4.51
N HIS A 311 18.75 22.52 -4.57
CA HIS A 311 17.81 21.51 -4.10
C HIS A 311 17.57 21.57 -2.59
N GLY A 312 18.60 21.94 -1.80
CA GLY A 312 18.44 22.19 -0.38
C GLY A 312 17.44 23.31 -0.07
N TYR A 313 17.50 24.42 -0.80
CA TYR A 313 16.51 25.51 -0.67
C TYR A 313 15.10 25.08 -1.10
N GLU A 314 14.96 24.34 -2.20
CA GLU A 314 13.64 23.84 -2.64
C GLU A 314 13.02 22.88 -1.62
N ALA A 315 13.82 22.04 -0.96
CA ALA A 315 13.35 21.18 0.13
C ALA A 315 12.82 21.99 1.33
N ILE A 316 13.54 23.03 1.73
CA ILE A 316 13.12 23.94 2.82
C ILE A 316 11.87 24.72 2.42
N LYS A 317 11.80 25.22 1.19
CA LYS A 317 10.63 25.94 0.67
C LYS A 317 9.37 25.06 0.69
N ALA A 318 9.51 23.78 0.34
CA ALA A 318 8.41 22.82 0.40
C ALA A 318 8.00 22.50 1.84
N ARG A 319 8.95 22.36 2.78
CA ARG A 319 8.67 22.14 4.20
C ARG A 319 9.53 22.99 5.14
N PRO A 320 9.14 24.25 5.41
CA PRO A 320 9.94 25.19 6.20
C PRO A 320 10.13 24.80 7.67
N GLN A 321 9.20 24.00 8.20
CA GLN A 321 9.19 23.52 9.59
C GLN A 321 10.17 22.36 9.84
N ASN A 322 10.67 21.70 8.78
CA ASN A 322 11.62 20.61 8.95
C ASN A 322 13.03 21.16 9.15
N VAL A 323 13.41 21.27 10.42
CA VAL A 323 14.71 21.78 10.90
C VAL A 323 15.89 21.01 10.29
N GLN A 324 15.74 19.69 10.05
CA GLN A 324 16.80 18.85 9.51
C GLN A 324 17.25 19.29 8.10
N TYR A 325 16.33 19.80 7.28
CA TYR A 325 16.69 20.30 5.95
C TYR A 325 17.56 21.54 6.02
N ARG A 326 17.31 22.43 7.00
CA ARG A 326 18.13 23.62 7.24
C ARG A 326 19.51 23.27 7.79
N ILE A 327 19.58 22.37 8.77
CA ILE A 327 20.84 21.86 9.32
C ILE A 327 21.75 21.31 8.21
N SER A 328 21.17 20.51 7.31
CA SER A 328 21.91 19.96 6.17
C SER A 328 22.36 21.05 5.18
N LEU A 329 21.56 22.10 4.98
CA LEU A 329 21.91 23.23 4.11
C LEU A 329 23.07 24.05 4.69
N ILE A 330 23.06 24.31 6.01
CA ILE A 330 24.12 25.05 6.71
C ILE A 330 25.47 24.38 6.49
N ARG A 331 25.55 23.05 6.59
CA ARG A 331 26.79 22.30 6.33
C ARG A 331 27.31 22.48 4.90
N ILE A 332 26.42 22.55 3.91
CA ILE A 332 26.80 22.81 2.52
C ILE A 332 27.35 24.23 2.39
N LEU A 333 26.67 25.22 2.97
CA LEU A 333 27.11 26.62 2.95
C LEU A 333 28.49 26.79 3.59
N LEU A 334 28.74 26.13 4.73
CA LEU A 334 30.05 26.15 5.39
C LEU A 334 31.15 25.55 4.51
N ASN A 335 30.89 24.40 3.89
CA ASN A 335 31.85 23.78 2.97
C ASN A 335 32.12 24.62 1.71
N MET A 336 31.18 25.50 1.34
CA MET A 336 31.33 26.44 0.23
C MET A 336 31.96 27.77 0.62
N GLY A 337 32.23 28.02 1.91
CA GLY A 337 32.72 29.31 2.43
C GLY A 337 31.65 30.41 2.54
N GLU A 338 30.37 30.06 2.38
CA GLU A 338 29.24 31.01 2.44
C GLU A 338 28.78 31.25 3.89
N ILE A 339 29.69 31.73 4.75
CA ILE A 339 29.51 31.77 6.20
C ILE A 339 28.34 32.68 6.62
N ASN A 340 28.18 33.83 5.95
CA ASN A 340 27.08 34.76 6.25
C ASN A 340 25.70 34.12 6.02
N GLN A 341 25.56 33.36 4.93
CA GLN A 341 24.33 32.63 4.63
C GLN A 341 24.12 31.48 5.62
N ALA A 342 25.20 30.77 6.00
CA ALA A 342 25.15 29.71 7.00
C ALA A 342 24.63 30.23 8.35
N ARG A 343 25.13 31.40 8.79
CA ARG A 343 24.70 32.08 10.01
C ARG A 343 23.23 32.49 9.96
N GLN A 344 22.78 33.05 8.83
CA GLN A 344 21.37 33.40 8.64
C GLN A 344 20.46 32.17 8.72
N GLN A 345 20.85 31.05 8.08
CA GLN A 345 20.08 29.81 8.16
C GLN A 345 20.08 29.21 9.58
N LEU A 346 21.17 29.34 10.34
CA LEU A 346 21.23 28.90 11.74
C LEU A 346 20.22 29.66 12.61
N HIS A 347 20.09 30.98 12.43
CA HIS A 347 19.08 31.78 13.13
C HIS A 347 17.66 31.28 12.85
N LEU A 348 17.31 31.12 11.57
CA LEU A 348 16.01 30.59 11.15
C LEU A 348 15.75 29.16 11.65
N THR A 349 16.82 28.37 11.80
CA THR A 349 16.75 27.00 12.33
C THR A 349 16.35 27.00 13.80
N ARG A 350 16.89 27.93 14.61
CA ARG A 350 16.55 28.09 16.03
C ARG A 350 15.11 28.54 16.23
N GLU A 351 14.65 29.50 15.43
CA GLU A 351 13.25 29.96 15.48
C GLU A 351 12.25 28.85 15.13
N ALA A 352 12.64 27.94 14.23
CA ALA A 352 11.81 26.81 13.83
C ALA A 352 11.82 25.65 14.86
N ASP A 353 12.89 25.49 15.64
CA ASP A 353 13.04 24.43 16.65
C ASP A 353 12.35 24.77 17.99
N ARG A 354 11.03 24.97 17.94
CA ARG A 354 10.22 25.38 19.12
C ARG A 354 10.28 24.38 20.29
N ASN A 355 10.53 23.11 20.00
CA ASN A 355 10.58 22.04 20.99
C ASN A 355 12.02 21.72 21.46
N GLN A 356 13.01 22.50 21.03
CA GLN A 356 14.42 22.38 21.42
C GLN A 356 15.03 20.99 21.13
N LEU A 357 14.50 20.28 20.12
CA LEU A 357 14.91 18.91 19.79
C LEU A 357 16.30 18.86 19.15
N TYR A 358 16.73 19.94 18.51
CA TYR A 358 17.98 20.04 17.76
C TYR A 358 18.99 21.01 18.40
N THR A 359 18.79 21.37 19.67
CA THR A 359 19.63 22.32 20.42
C THR A 359 21.12 21.93 20.39
N GLN A 360 21.46 20.66 20.62
CA GLN A 360 22.85 20.20 20.59
C GLN A 360 23.48 20.35 19.19
N GLN A 361 22.74 20.02 18.14
CA GLN A 361 23.23 20.11 16.76
C GLN A 361 23.39 21.57 16.32
N THR A 362 22.46 22.45 16.69
CA THR A 362 22.56 23.88 16.37
C THR A 362 23.68 24.58 17.14
N GLN A 363 23.95 24.19 18.39
CA GLN A 363 25.12 24.67 19.15
C GLN A 363 26.45 24.15 18.59
N ALA A 364 26.48 22.95 18.01
CA ALA A 364 27.67 22.44 17.34
C ALA A 364 27.97 23.25 16.07
N LEU A 365 26.93 23.52 15.26
CA LEU A 365 27.05 24.35 14.05
C LEU A 365 27.45 25.79 14.35
N GLU A 366 26.96 26.38 15.45
CA GLU A 366 27.38 27.71 15.89
C GLU A 366 28.87 27.77 16.20
N ARG A 367 29.36 26.82 17.01
CA ARG A 367 30.79 26.72 17.33
C ARG A 367 31.64 26.52 16.08
N GLU A 368 31.14 25.79 15.09
CA GLU A 368 31.81 25.60 13.80
C GLU A 368 31.85 26.91 13.01
N ILE A 369 30.73 27.64 12.88
CA ILE A 369 30.66 28.95 12.23
C ILE A 369 31.63 29.95 12.88
N GLU A 370 31.64 30.02 14.22
CA GLU A 370 32.51 30.94 14.96
C GLU A 370 34.00 30.61 14.77
N ARG A 371 34.37 29.33 14.73
CA ARG A 371 35.75 28.91 14.45
C ARG A 371 36.21 29.33 13.06
N VAL A 372 35.35 29.18 12.05
CA VAL A 372 35.70 29.59 10.68
C VAL A 372 35.83 31.11 10.59
N LEU A 373 34.94 31.88 11.24
CA LEU A 373 35.03 33.35 11.31
C LEU A 373 36.26 33.87 12.04
N GLN A 374 36.82 33.10 12.98
CA GLN A 374 38.04 33.46 13.71
C GLN A 374 39.33 33.11 12.93
N ALA A 375 39.22 32.28 11.89
CA ALA A 375 40.34 31.83 11.06
C ALA A 375 40.51 32.68 9.78
N GLU A 376 39.50 33.46 9.41
CA GLU A 376 39.55 34.54 8.40
C GLU A 376 40.05 35.85 9.04
#